data_AF-A0A449AEA6-F1
#
_entry.id   AF-A0A449AEA6-F1
#
_cell.length_a   1.000
_cell.length_b   1.000
_cell.length_c   1.000
_cell.angle_alpha   90.00
_cell.angle_beta   90.00
_cell.angle_gamma   90.00
#
_symmetry.space_group_name_H-M   'P 1'
#
loop_
_entity.id
_entity.type
_entity.pdbx_description
1 polymer ?
#
loop_
_entity_poly.entity_id
_entity_poly.type
_entity_poly.pdbx_seq_one_letter_code
_entity_poly.pdbx_strand_id
1 'polypeptide(L)'
;MQKIKKFSLALAPLTTIPFVALSCSNEGQKPAPTPNNNVNITKVNNFLNSVNNSYVEILKSNVKNYQSNDFNETKADLLIEFVTEYLAILNTKIQSLYSTIDFKPTNFEIIKTKIDEYDKFINTLNNNFDKLTPEFLAQIRKTKKEISDYNSEILAKNKELDDFILAAQKIKLNNSKVRSLLQNNISKLFNLKTTINNPLELVQNVDKNLSKLQDVSDFVAENQKNQELQTKINQAKEYVNNNLSIDKVTSFNIDFENYFSAITSFILQNNLTSEYVKNKKDELSALIENSDISTTTKEELKNNIKQIYSLTGIYELQEKLNYLETSVIVDAKQKLINKVNQANLSNQNKKDLTDLINTFGQNALNSFETEFDKFLEIWTNLNNKLNAIENYLNNDYQKSQKKF
;
A
#
# COMPACT_ATOMS: atom_id res chain seq x y z
N MET A 1 -3.89 31.33 11.25
CA MET A 1 -4.31 29.94 10.93
C MET A 1 -5.24 29.97 9.73
N GLN A 2 -4.72 29.73 8.53
CA GLN A 2 -5.51 29.71 7.29
C GLN A 2 -6.25 28.38 7.18
N LYS A 3 -7.58 28.46 7.09
CA LYS A 3 -8.49 27.32 6.86
C LYS A 3 -8.13 26.68 5.52
N ILE A 4 -7.65 25.45 5.54
CA ILE A 4 -7.43 24.62 4.36
C ILE A 4 -8.77 24.50 3.64
N LYS A 5 -8.85 25.03 2.41
CA LYS A 5 -10.01 24.89 1.52
C LYS A 5 -10.27 23.40 1.33
N LYS A 6 -11.46 22.94 1.72
CA LYS A 6 -11.96 21.59 1.46
C LYS A 6 -11.81 21.32 -0.04
N PHE A 7 -11.07 20.27 -0.39
CA PHE A 7 -11.00 19.73 -1.74
C PHE A 7 -12.40 19.25 -2.13
N SER A 8 -13.14 20.08 -2.84
CA SER A 8 -14.37 19.69 -3.51
C SER A 8 -13.99 19.00 -4.82
N LEU A 9 -13.69 17.71 -4.77
CA LEU A 9 -13.98 16.87 -5.94
C LEU A 9 -15.49 16.96 -6.13
N ALA A 10 -15.91 17.54 -7.25
CA ALA A 10 -17.29 17.51 -7.68
C ALA A 10 -17.66 16.04 -7.91
N LEU A 11 -18.08 15.37 -6.84
CA LEU A 11 -18.76 14.09 -6.89
C LEU A 11 -20.05 14.36 -7.65
N ALA A 12 -20.05 14.01 -8.94
CA ALA A 12 -21.27 13.99 -9.72
C ALA A 12 -22.32 13.18 -8.93
N PRO A 13 -23.57 13.65 -8.89
CA PRO A 13 -24.61 13.00 -8.10
C PRO A 13 -24.73 11.54 -8.51
N LEU A 14 -24.79 10.67 -7.49
CA LEU A 14 -25.12 9.25 -7.60
C LEU A 14 -26.43 9.11 -8.38
N THR A 15 -26.33 8.86 -9.68
CA THR A 15 -27.45 8.31 -10.42
C THR A 15 -27.49 6.83 -10.08
N THR A 16 -28.31 6.46 -9.09
CA THR A 16 -28.94 5.15 -9.09
C THR A 16 -29.47 4.92 -10.50
N ILE A 17 -28.94 3.93 -11.20
CA ILE A 17 -29.54 3.47 -12.45
C ILE A 17 -30.66 2.54 -12.02
N PRO A 18 -31.95 2.95 -12.01
CA PRO A 18 -33.02 2.00 -11.95
C PRO A 18 -32.92 1.11 -13.19
N PHE A 19 -33.03 -0.20 -13.00
CA PHE A 19 -33.35 -1.11 -14.11
C PHE A 19 -34.74 -0.70 -14.62
N VAL A 20 -34.78 0.16 -15.64
CA VAL A 20 -36.01 0.48 -16.35
C VAL A 20 -36.20 -0.57 -17.43
N ALA A 21 -37.17 -1.47 -17.23
CA ALA A 21 -37.61 -2.37 -18.28
C ALA A 21 -38.47 -1.62 -19.31
N LEU A 22 -38.18 -1.86 -20.59
CA LEU A 22 -39.01 -1.47 -21.72
C LEU A 22 -40.30 -2.29 -21.69
N SER A 23 -41.41 -1.69 -21.25
CA SER A 23 -42.74 -2.27 -21.42
C SER A 23 -43.40 -1.69 -22.67
N CYS A 24 -43.69 -2.54 -23.67
CA CYS A 24 -44.79 -2.36 -24.60
C CYS A 24 -45.05 -3.67 -25.34
N SER A 25 -46.13 -4.36 -24.97
CA SER A 25 -46.91 -5.17 -25.91
C SER A 25 -48.30 -5.35 -25.33
N ASN A 26 -49.26 -4.61 -25.90
CA ASN A 26 -50.68 -4.85 -25.75
C ASN A 26 -51.08 -5.85 -26.83
N GLU A 27 -51.52 -7.05 -26.46
CA GLU A 27 -52.31 -7.87 -27.36
C GLU A 27 -53.22 -8.86 -26.60
N GLY A 28 -54.52 -8.77 -26.92
CA GLY A 28 -55.47 -9.88 -26.88
C GLY A 28 -56.05 -10.31 -25.52
N GLN A 29 -57.23 -9.78 -25.19
CA GLN A 29 -58.14 -10.43 -24.22
C GLN A 29 -58.58 -11.82 -24.73
N LYS A 30 -58.47 -12.85 -23.87
CA LYS A 30 -59.20 -14.12 -24.00
C LYS A 30 -59.40 -14.78 -22.62
N PRO A 31 -60.35 -15.74 -22.53
CA PRO A 31 -61.56 -15.70 -21.72
C PRO A 31 -61.35 -15.94 -20.22
N ALA A 32 -62.38 -15.62 -19.43
CA ALA A 32 -62.39 -15.78 -17.97
C ALA A 32 -62.06 -17.21 -17.52
N PRO A 33 -61.15 -17.42 -16.55
CA PRO A 33 -60.76 -18.75 -16.10
C PRO A 33 -61.81 -19.34 -15.15
N THR A 34 -62.11 -20.63 -15.33
CA THR A 34 -62.75 -21.48 -14.33
C THR A 34 -61.85 -21.57 -13.07
N PRO A 35 -62.38 -21.54 -11.84
CA PRO A 35 -61.57 -21.60 -10.63
C PRO A 35 -60.74 -22.88 -10.56
N ASN A 36 -59.42 -22.75 -10.45
CA ASN A 36 -58.53 -23.89 -10.20
C ASN A 36 -58.49 -24.16 -8.68
N ASN A 37 -59.00 -25.31 -8.25
CA ASN A 37 -59.07 -25.73 -6.83
C ASN A 37 -57.74 -26.32 -6.30
N ASN A 38 -56.62 -26.14 -6.99
CA ASN A 38 -55.32 -26.62 -6.50
C ASN A 38 -54.84 -25.79 -5.29
N VAL A 39 -54.70 -26.47 -4.14
CA VAL A 39 -54.24 -25.88 -2.86
C VAL A 39 -52.86 -25.23 -2.99
N ASN A 40 -51.97 -25.78 -3.82
CA ASN A 40 -50.61 -25.25 -4.04
C ASN A 40 -50.63 -23.94 -4.84
N ILE A 41 -51.56 -23.79 -5.80
CA ILE A 41 -51.78 -22.53 -6.51
C ILE A 41 -52.32 -21.46 -5.56
N THR A 42 -53.22 -21.85 -4.65
CA THR A 42 -53.74 -20.95 -3.60
C THR A 42 -52.62 -20.48 -2.67
N LYS A 43 -51.72 -21.40 -2.26
CA LYS A 43 -50.54 -21.09 -1.43
C LYS A 43 -49.63 -20.04 -2.11
N VAL A 44 -49.26 -20.25 -3.37
CA VAL A 44 -48.42 -19.30 -4.12
C VAL A 44 -49.14 -17.95 -4.30
N ASN A 45 -50.42 -17.95 -4.67
CA ASN A 45 -51.19 -16.71 -4.84
C ASN A 45 -51.26 -15.90 -3.54
N ASN A 46 -51.46 -16.55 -2.39
CA ASN A 46 -51.44 -15.88 -1.09
C ASN A 46 -50.07 -15.24 -0.81
N PHE A 47 -48.98 -15.97 -1.08
CA PHE A 47 -47.63 -15.42 -0.98
C PHE A 47 -47.43 -14.22 -1.92
N LEU A 48 -47.72 -14.35 -3.22
CA LEU A 48 -47.55 -13.26 -4.18
C LEU A 48 -48.40 -12.04 -3.81
N ASN A 49 -49.62 -12.23 -3.33
CA ASN A 49 -50.48 -11.12 -2.87
C ASN A 49 -49.94 -10.43 -1.61
N SER A 50 -49.21 -11.15 -0.75
CA SER A 50 -48.50 -10.55 0.38
C SER A 50 -47.29 -9.72 -0.07
N VAL A 51 -46.75 -10.01 -1.25
CA VAL A 51 -45.68 -9.22 -1.88
C VAL A 51 -46.30 -8.03 -2.61
N ASN A 52 -46.22 -6.85 -1.99
CA ASN A 52 -46.60 -5.58 -2.62
C ASN A 52 -45.47 -5.07 -3.54
N ASN A 53 -45.27 -5.73 -4.68
CA ASN A 53 -44.22 -5.37 -5.63
C ASN A 53 -44.71 -5.52 -7.09
N SER A 54 -44.58 -4.44 -7.89
CA SER A 54 -45.06 -4.40 -9.27
C SER A 54 -44.36 -5.36 -10.22
N TYR A 55 -43.13 -5.81 -9.89
CA TYR A 55 -42.35 -6.73 -10.72
C TYR A 55 -42.95 -8.15 -10.77
N VAL A 56 -43.89 -8.51 -9.89
CA VAL A 56 -44.50 -9.85 -9.87
C VAL A 56 -45.96 -9.87 -10.35
N GLU A 57 -46.50 -8.77 -10.87
CA GLU A 57 -47.91 -8.67 -11.27
C GLU A 57 -48.28 -9.59 -12.46
N ILE A 58 -47.37 -9.72 -13.43
CA ILE A 58 -47.55 -10.66 -14.54
C ILE A 58 -47.53 -12.10 -14.01
N LEU A 59 -46.61 -12.41 -13.08
CA LEU A 59 -46.55 -13.71 -12.44
C LEU A 59 -47.83 -14.01 -11.62
N LYS A 60 -48.40 -13.04 -10.90
CA LYS A 60 -49.69 -13.18 -10.20
C LYS A 60 -50.79 -13.62 -11.16
N SER A 61 -50.89 -12.96 -12.32
CA SER A 61 -51.88 -13.32 -13.35
C SER A 61 -51.62 -14.72 -13.92
N ASN A 62 -50.35 -15.06 -14.19
CA ASN A 62 -49.99 -16.38 -14.71
C ASN A 62 -50.33 -17.51 -13.74
N VAL A 63 -49.98 -17.38 -12.46
CA VAL A 63 -50.26 -18.40 -11.43
C VAL A 63 -51.76 -18.56 -11.21
N LYS A 64 -52.52 -17.45 -11.15
CA LYS A 64 -53.98 -17.47 -11.03
C LYS A 64 -54.68 -18.22 -12.17
N ASN A 65 -54.13 -18.11 -13.38
CA ASN A 65 -54.71 -18.69 -14.59
C ASN A 65 -54.10 -20.05 -14.97
N TYR A 66 -53.17 -20.59 -14.18
CA TYR A 66 -52.52 -21.86 -14.46
C TYR A 66 -53.53 -23.00 -14.24
N GLN A 67 -53.71 -23.89 -15.23
CA GLN A 67 -54.74 -24.95 -15.22
C GLN A 67 -54.17 -26.38 -15.20
N SER A 68 -52.85 -26.56 -15.13
CA SER A 68 -52.26 -27.92 -15.11
C SER A 68 -52.27 -28.54 -13.70
N ASN A 69 -52.54 -29.85 -13.66
CA ASN A 69 -52.48 -30.67 -12.44
C ASN A 69 -51.04 -30.95 -11.97
N ASP A 70 -50.03 -30.63 -12.79
CA ASP A 70 -48.61 -30.89 -12.48
C ASP A 70 -47.99 -29.85 -11.54
N PHE A 71 -48.78 -28.90 -11.03
CA PHE A 71 -48.36 -27.91 -10.02
C PHE A 71 -48.44 -28.51 -8.62
N ASN A 72 -47.43 -29.30 -8.27
CA ASN A 72 -47.29 -29.95 -6.97
C ASN A 72 -46.66 -29.03 -5.90
N GLU A 73 -46.57 -29.54 -4.67
CA GLU A 73 -46.02 -28.80 -3.53
C GLU A 73 -44.58 -28.35 -3.78
N THR A 74 -43.73 -29.21 -4.36
CA THR A 74 -42.34 -28.89 -4.69
C THR A 74 -42.23 -27.71 -5.66
N LYS A 75 -43.03 -27.67 -6.74
CA LYS A 75 -43.03 -26.54 -7.67
C LYS A 75 -43.54 -25.26 -7.00
N ALA A 76 -44.53 -25.36 -6.11
CA ALA A 76 -45.02 -24.20 -5.36
C ALA A 76 -43.93 -23.63 -4.43
N ASP A 77 -43.22 -24.49 -3.71
CA ASP A 77 -42.14 -24.07 -2.81
C ASP A 77 -40.96 -23.48 -3.58
N LEU A 78 -40.53 -24.12 -4.67
CA LEU A 78 -39.49 -23.58 -5.54
C LEU A 78 -39.86 -22.19 -6.09
N LEU A 79 -41.13 -21.95 -6.42
CA LEU A 79 -41.57 -20.66 -6.98
C LEU A 79 -41.55 -19.57 -5.92
N ILE A 80 -42.03 -19.89 -4.71
CA ILE A 80 -42.00 -18.97 -3.57
C ILE A 80 -40.55 -18.62 -3.23
N GLU A 81 -39.66 -19.60 -3.16
CA GLU A 81 -38.24 -19.38 -2.90
C GLU A 81 -37.57 -18.58 -4.01
N PHE A 82 -37.85 -18.90 -5.28
CA PHE A 82 -37.33 -18.17 -6.43
C PHE A 82 -37.74 -16.69 -6.38
N VAL A 83 -39.02 -16.41 -6.18
CA VAL A 83 -39.53 -15.03 -6.09
C VAL A 83 -38.93 -14.31 -4.89
N THR A 84 -38.76 -15.00 -3.76
CA THR A 84 -38.10 -14.43 -2.58
C THR A 84 -36.66 -14.00 -2.88
N GLU A 85 -35.88 -14.85 -3.55
CA GLU A 85 -34.50 -14.52 -3.93
C GLU A 85 -34.44 -13.42 -5.00
N TYR A 86 -35.34 -13.45 -5.98
CA TYR A 86 -35.47 -12.43 -7.02
C TYR A 86 -35.75 -11.04 -6.43
N LEU A 87 -36.70 -10.94 -5.49
CA LEU A 87 -36.99 -9.70 -4.79
C LEU A 87 -35.81 -9.24 -3.93
N ALA A 88 -35.08 -10.17 -3.31
CA ALA A 88 -33.87 -9.84 -2.57
C ALA A 88 -32.78 -9.26 -3.49
N ILE A 89 -32.64 -9.77 -4.72
CA ILE A 89 -31.75 -9.19 -5.74
C ILE A 89 -32.20 -7.78 -6.11
N LEU A 90 -33.48 -7.57 -6.42
CA LEU A 90 -34.00 -6.24 -6.79
C LEU A 90 -33.82 -5.19 -5.67
N ASN A 91 -33.88 -5.63 -4.41
CA ASN A 91 -33.66 -4.77 -3.25
C ASN A 91 -32.17 -4.55 -2.92
N THR A 92 -31.26 -5.26 -3.58
CA THR A 92 -29.83 -5.11 -3.33
C THR A 92 -29.31 -3.84 -4.02
N LYS A 93 -28.73 -2.92 -3.23
CA LYS A 93 -28.08 -1.73 -3.77
C LYS A 93 -26.80 -2.13 -4.51
N ILE A 94 -26.73 -1.86 -5.81
CA ILE A 94 -25.50 -2.02 -6.61
C ILE A 94 -24.58 -0.82 -6.37
N GLN A 95 -23.33 -1.10 -6.04
CA GLN A 95 -22.29 -0.09 -5.82
C GLN A 95 -21.70 0.38 -7.14
N SER A 96 -21.29 1.65 -7.21
CA SER A 96 -20.65 2.23 -8.38
C SER A 96 -19.20 2.59 -8.09
N LEU A 97 -18.33 2.28 -9.04
CA LEU A 97 -16.94 2.72 -9.04
C LEU A 97 -16.86 4.25 -9.27
N TYR A 98 -15.92 4.93 -8.63
CA TYR A 98 -15.62 6.31 -9.00
C TYR A 98 -15.20 6.40 -10.47
N SER A 99 -15.78 7.35 -11.21
CA SER A 99 -15.61 7.47 -12.67
C SER A 99 -14.17 7.72 -13.12
N THR A 100 -13.29 8.09 -12.19
CA THR A 100 -11.86 8.32 -12.47
C THR A 100 -11.00 7.08 -12.30
N ILE A 101 -11.54 5.98 -11.75
CA ILE A 101 -10.79 4.73 -11.59
C ILE A 101 -10.88 3.95 -12.90
N ASP A 102 -9.72 3.57 -13.44
CA ASP A 102 -9.63 2.65 -14.58
C ASP A 102 -9.63 1.21 -14.08
N PHE A 103 -10.83 0.71 -13.75
CA PHE A 103 -11.03 -0.66 -13.30
C PHE A 103 -12.30 -1.23 -13.94
N LYS A 104 -12.16 -2.37 -14.61
CA LYS A 104 -13.28 -3.07 -15.24
C LYS A 104 -13.59 -4.36 -14.46
N PRO A 105 -14.63 -4.38 -13.63
CA PRO A 105 -15.07 -5.60 -12.98
C PRO A 105 -15.55 -6.62 -14.02
N THR A 106 -15.06 -7.85 -13.92
CA THR A 106 -15.26 -8.90 -14.94
C THR A 106 -16.67 -9.51 -14.93
N ASN A 107 -17.38 -9.43 -13.81
CA ASN A 107 -18.62 -10.17 -13.60
C ASN A 107 -19.90 -9.39 -13.92
N PHE A 108 -19.81 -8.08 -14.19
CA PHE A 108 -20.99 -7.23 -14.33
C PHE A 108 -21.94 -7.68 -15.46
N GLU A 109 -21.41 -7.92 -16.66
CA GLU A 109 -22.22 -8.34 -17.83
C GLU A 109 -22.85 -9.73 -17.65
N ILE A 110 -22.14 -10.63 -16.94
CA ILE A 110 -22.65 -11.97 -16.63
C ILE A 110 -23.82 -11.86 -15.64
N ILE A 111 -23.66 -11.06 -14.58
CA ILE A 111 -24.72 -10.81 -13.59
C ILE A 111 -25.94 -10.20 -14.28
N LYS A 112 -25.74 -9.19 -15.12
CA LYS A 112 -26.82 -8.54 -15.88
C LYS A 112 -27.59 -9.53 -16.75
N THR A 113 -26.88 -10.37 -17.50
CA THR A 113 -27.52 -11.38 -18.37
C THR A 113 -28.38 -12.37 -17.58
N LYS A 114 -27.92 -12.81 -16.39
CA LYS A 114 -28.69 -13.70 -15.52
C LYS A 114 -29.92 -13.01 -14.93
N ILE A 115 -29.79 -11.75 -14.52
CA ILE A 115 -30.93 -10.94 -14.06
C ILE A 115 -31.96 -10.81 -15.19
N ASP A 116 -31.53 -10.48 -16.41
CA ASP A 116 -32.43 -10.40 -17.56
C ASP A 116 -33.16 -11.74 -17.83
N GLU A 117 -32.53 -12.88 -17.57
CA GLU A 117 -33.17 -14.20 -17.65
C GLU A 117 -34.24 -14.39 -16.55
N TYR A 118 -33.95 -13.97 -15.32
CA TYR A 118 -34.91 -14.02 -14.21
C TYR A 118 -36.09 -13.06 -14.44
N ASP A 119 -35.83 -11.85 -14.92
CA ASP A 119 -36.84 -10.87 -15.30
C ASP A 119 -37.76 -11.45 -16.38
N LYS A 120 -37.19 -12.09 -17.42
CA LYS A 120 -37.96 -12.77 -18.46
C LYS A 120 -38.79 -13.91 -17.88
N PHE A 121 -38.23 -14.71 -16.98
CA PHE A 121 -38.98 -15.78 -16.33
C PHE A 121 -40.17 -15.23 -15.53
N ILE A 122 -40.03 -14.12 -14.80
CA ILE A 122 -41.14 -13.53 -14.02
C ILE A 122 -42.20 -12.88 -14.93
N ASN A 123 -41.80 -12.24 -16.03
CA ASN A 123 -42.65 -11.38 -16.84
C ASN A 123 -43.17 -11.99 -18.15
N THR A 124 -42.93 -13.29 -18.40
CA THR A 124 -43.47 -13.97 -19.58
C THR A 124 -44.94 -14.35 -19.36
N LEU A 125 -45.83 -13.94 -20.26
CA LEU A 125 -47.25 -14.33 -20.24
C LEU A 125 -47.43 -15.83 -20.50
N ASN A 126 -48.39 -16.47 -19.82
CA ASN A 126 -48.65 -17.92 -19.93
C ASN A 126 -47.42 -18.77 -19.60
N ASN A 127 -46.69 -18.37 -18.55
CA ASN A 127 -45.48 -19.04 -18.13
C ASN A 127 -45.61 -20.55 -18.01
N ASN A 128 -44.68 -21.27 -18.65
CA ASN A 128 -44.44 -22.67 -18.33
C ASN A 128 -43.44 -22.75 -17.17
N PHE A 129 -43.89 -23.28 -16.02
CA PHE A 129 -43.09 -23.47 -14.82
C PHE A 129 -42.11 -24.64 -14.90
N ASP A 130 -41.95 -25.31 -16.04
CA ASP A 130 -41.00 -26.43 -16.18
C ASP A 130 -39.53 -26.01 -16.03
N LYS A 131 -39.20 -24.73 -16.24
CA LYS A 131 -37.87 -24.19 -15.94
C LYS A 131 -37.56 -24.09 -14.44
N LEU A 132 -38.58 -24.22 -13.60
CA LEU A 132 -38.46 -24.09 -12.16
C LEU A 132 -37.92 -25.40 -11.57
N THR A 133 -36.60 -25.53 -11.55
CA THR A 133 -35.90 -26.68 -10.98
C THR A 133 -35.04 -26.25 -9.79
N PRO A 134 -34.60 -27.20 -8.93
CA PRO A 134 -33.62 -26.91 -7.88
C PRO A 134 -32.34 -26.25 -8.40
N GLU A 135 -31.91 -26.59 -9.62
CA GLU A 135 -30.75 -25.99 -10.27
C GLU A 135 -31.00 -24.52 -10.63
N PHE A 136 -32.18 -24.18 -11.14
CA PHE A 136 -32.53 -22.78 -11.44
C PHE A 136 -32.61 -21.93 -10.17
N LEU A 137 -33.14 -22.50 -9.08
CA LEU A 137 -33.12 -21.86 -7.76
C LEU A 137 -31.69 -21.69 -7.22
N ALA A 138 -30.82 -22.69 -7.43
CA ALA A 138 -29.41 -22.57 -7.06
C ALA A 138 -28.70 -21.45 -7.87
N GLN A 139 -29.07 -21.26 -9.14
CA GLN A 139 -28.52 -20.19 -9.97
C GLN A 139 -28.88 -18.79 -9.44
N ILE A 140 -30.14 -18.52 -9.09
CA ILE A 140 -30.52 -17.20 -8.58
C ILE A 140 -29.84 -16.88 -7.24
N ARG A 141 -29.71 -17.87 -6.35
CA ARG A 141 -28.92 -17.76 -5.11
C ARG A 141 -27.45 -17.44 -5.39
N LYS A 142 -26.88 -18.08 -6.41
CA LYS A 142 -25.51 -17.80 -6.86
C LYS A 142 -25.37 -16.39 -7.41
N THR A 143 -26.30 -15.90 -8.23
CA THR A 143 -26.29 -14.52 -8.74
C THR A 143 -26.34 -13.50 -7.62
N LYS A 144 -27.19 -13.71 -6.61
CA LYS A 144 -27.23 -12.85 -5.41
C LYS A 144 -25.87 -12.76 -4.72
N LYS A 145 -25.17 -13.89 -4.58
CA LYS A 145 -23.80 -13.91 -4.06
C LYS A 145 -22.83 -13.16 -4.98
N GLU A 146 -22.90 -13.38 -6.29
CA GLU A 146 -22.07 -12.68 -7.28
C GLU A 146 -22.26 -11.15 -7.23
N ILE A 147 -23.48 -10.66 -6.97
CA ILE A 147 -23.76 -9.23 -6.74
C ILE A 147 -23.08 -8.72 -5.46
N SER A 148 -23.15 -9.50 -4.37
CA SER A 148 -22.47 -9.16 -3.11
C SER A 148 -20.95 -9.10 -3.27
N ASP A 149 -20.38 -10.04 -4.02
CA ASP A 149 -18.95 -10.09 -4.32
C ASP A 149 -18.54 -8.90 -5.20
N TYR A 150 -19.31 -8.59 -6.25
CA TYR A 150 -19.14 -7.39 -7.08
C TYR A 150 -19.16 -6.11 -6.23
N ASN A 151 -20.17 -5.96 -5.36
CA ASN A 151 -20.27 -4.79 -4.49
C ASN A 151 -19.06 -4.65 -3.55
N SER A 152 -18.59 -5.76 -3.00
CA SER A 152 -17.43 -5.78 -2.11
C SER A 152 -16.16 -5.37 -2.86
N GLU A 153 -15.98 -5.86 -4.09
CA GLU A 153 -14.88 -5.47 -4.98
C GLU A 153 -14.88 -3.98 -5.30
N ILE A 154 -16.05 -3.44 -5.69
CA ILE A 154 -16.20 -2.00 -5.98
C ILE A 154 -15.90 -1.14 -4.75
N LEU A 155 -16.42 -1.52 -3.57
CA LEU A 155 -16.16 -0.79 -2.32
C LEU A 155 -14.68 -0.84 -1.95
N ALA A 156 -14.03 -1.99 -2.11
CA ALA A 156 -12.60 -2.11 -1.88
C ALA A 156 -11.81 -1.19 -2.82
N LYS A 157 -12.16 -1.13 -4.11
CA LYS A 157 -11.49 -0.26 -5.08
C LYS A 157 -11.70 1.23 -4.81
N ASN A 158 -12.90 1.64 -4.43
CA ASN A 158 -13.15 3.02 -4.02
C ASN A 158 -12.34 3.39 -2.77
N LYS A 159 -12.32 2.49 -1.77
CA LYS A 159 -11.51 2.67 -0.56
C LYS A 159 -10.01 2.76 -0.88
N GLU A 160 -9.50 1.93 -1.79
CA GLU A 160 -8.10 2.03 -2.24
C GLU A 160 -7.78 3.43 -2.80
N LEU A 161 -8.70 4.06 -3.55
CA LEU A 161 -8.51 5.43 -4.03
C LEU A 161 -8.54 6.45 -2.89
N ASP A 162 -9.47 6.31 -1.94
CA ASP A 162 -9.56 7.20 -0.77
C ASP A 162 -8.27 7.16 0.06
N ASP A 163 -7.77 5.95 0.35
CA ASP A 163 -6.52 5.73 1.06
C ASP A 163 -5.33 6.33 0.29
N PHE A 164 -5.33 6.20 -1.03
CA PHE A 164 -4.31 6.81 -1.89
C PHE A 164 -4.35 8.34 -1.86
N ILE A 165 -5.54 8.95 -1.90
CA ILE A 165 -5.71 10.41 -1.77
C ILE A 165 -5.16 10.89 -0.43
N LEU A 166 -5.49 10.19 0.66
CA LEU A 166 -4.98 10.51 2.00
C LEU A 166 -3.46 10.39 2.10
N ALA A 167 -2.88 9.37 1.47
CA ALA A 167 -1.44 9.20 1.39
C ALA A 167 -0.79 10.37 0.61
N ALA A 168 -1.33 10.71 -0.56
CA ALA A 168 -0.86 11.81 -1.39
C ALA A 168 -0.88 13.16 -0.65
N GLN A 169 -1.93 13.44 0.12
CA GLN A 169 -2.07 14.68 0.89
C GLN A 169 -1.03 14.82 2.01
N LYS A 170 -0.49 13.72 2.53
CA LYS A 170 0.53 13.72 3.59
C LYS A 170 1.94 13.98 3.06
N ILE A 171 2.15 13.86 1.75
CA ILE A 171 3.47 14.06 1.16
C ILE A 171 3.85 15.54 1.23
N LYS A 172 5.03 15.81 1.78
CA LYS A 172 5.65 17.14 1.75
C LYS A 172 6.44 17.27 0.45
N LEU A 173 6.03 18.21 -0.38
CA LEU A 173 6.68 18.55 -1.65
C LEU A 173 7.17 20.00 -1.59
N ASN A 174 8.43 20.22 -1.93
CA ASN A 174 9.07 21.54 -1.88
C ASN A 174 8.80 22.34 -3.16
N ASN A 175 8.64 21.66 -4.30
CA ASN A 175 8.41 22.28 -5.59
C ASN A 175 6.91 22.54 -5.83
N SER A 176 6.54 23.79 -6.09
CA SER A 176 5.16 24.20 -6.30
C SER A 176 4.53 23.61 -7.57
N LYS A 177 5.32 23.37 -8.63
CA LYS A 177 4.85 22.72 -9.87
C LYS A 177 4.56 21.25 -9.63
N VAL A 178 5.43 20.53 -8.91
CA VAL A 178 5.21 19.11 -8.56
C VAL A 178 4.01 18.95 -7.65
N ARG A 179 3.86 19.85 -6.65
CA ARG A 179 2.67 19.87 -5.79
C ARG A 179 1.38 20.06 -6.58
N SER A 180 1.38 20.99 -7.53
CA SER A 180 0.23 21.23 -8.42
C SER A 180 -0.04 20.04 -9.34
N LEU A 181 1.02 19.42 -9.89
CA LEU A 181 0.93 18.22 -10.72
C LEU A 181 0.26 17.08 -9.96
N LEU A 182 0.69 16.81 -8.72
CA LEU A 182 0.10 15.79 -7.86
C LEU A 182 -1.38 16.10 -7.60
N GLN A 183 -1.70 17.30 -7.09
CA GLN A 183 -3.06 17.68 -6.72
C GLN A 183 -4.05 17.57 -7.88
N ASN A 184 -3.64 17.96 -9.07
CA ASN A 184 -4.52 17.96 -10.24
C ASN A 184 -4.67 16.58 -10.89
N ASN A 185 -3.82 15.61 -10.54
CA ASN A 185 -3.76 14.32 -11.24
C ASN A 185 -3.77 13.10 -10.31
N ILE A 186 -4.27 13.22 -9.07
CA ILE A 186 -4.26 12.12 -8.10
C ILE A 186 -4.91 10.84 -8.66
N SER A 187 -6.08 10.94 -9.30
CA SER A 187 -6.75 9.75 -9.85
C SER A 187 -6.01 9.14 -11.04
N LYS A 188 -5.40 9.96 -11.92
CA LYS A 188 -4.57 9.45 -13.01
C LYS A 188 -3.35 8.71 -12.46
N LEU A 189 -2.71 9.29 -11.45
CA LEU A 189 -1.56 8.70 -10.77
C LEU A 189 -1.94 7.39 -10.05
N PHE A 190 -3.13 7.32 -9.46
CA PHE A 190 -3.67 6.10 -8.89
C PHE A 190 -3.80 4.99 -9.95
N ASN A 191 -4.31 5.30 -11.14
CA ASN A 191 -4.45 4.31 -12.21
C ASN A 191 -3.09 3.79 -12.72
N LEU A 192 -2.04 4.63 -12.67
CA LEU A 192 -0.67 4.22 -13.03
C LEU A 192 -0.09 3.15 -12.08
N LYS A 193 -0.69 2.86 -10.93
CA LYS A 193 -0.24 1.77 -10.04
C LYS A 193 -0.26 0.39 -10.70
N THR A 194 -0.97 0.25 -11.82
CA THR A 194 -1.02 -0.97 -12.63
C THR A 194 0.27 -1.21 -13.41
N THR A 195 1.05 -0.17 -13.67
CA THR A 195 2.28 -0.21 -14.48
C THR A 195 3.51 0.27 -13.73
N ILE A 196 3.33 1.02 -12.64
CA ILE A 196 4.39 1.61 -11.83
C ILE A 196 4.26 1.17 -10.38
N ASN A 197 5.34 0.65 -9.82
CA ASN A 197 5.44 0.41 -8.39
C ASN A 197 5.56 1.76 -7.66
N ASN A 198 4.67 1.98 -6.69
CA ASN A 198 4.67 3.14 -5.80
C ASN A 198 4.72 4.51 -6.53
N PRO A 199 3.65 4.91 -7.24
CA PRO A 199 3.65 6.14 -8.03
C PRO A 199 3.79 7.43 -7.19
N LEU A 200 3.51 7.38 -5.89
CA LEU A 200 3.74 8.51 -4.99
C LEU A 200 5.23 8.74 -4.70
N GLU A 201 6.01 7.66 -4.57
CA GLU A 201 7.47 7.74 -4.41
C GLU A 201 8.13 8.32 -5.66
N LEU A 202 7.63 7.98 -6.85
CA LEU A 202 8.07 8.60 -8.09
C LEU A 202 7.88 10.13 -8.09
N VAL A 203 6.75 10.61 -7.59
CA VAL A 203 6.50 12.06 -7.44
C VAL A 203 7.47 12.70 -6.44
N GLN A 204 7.76 12.02 -5.32
CA GLN A 204 8.75 12.50 -4.34
C GLN A 204 10.17 12.54 -4.92
N ASN A 205 10.54 11.55 -5.74
CA ASN A 205 11.83 11.52 -6.42
C ASN A 205 11.97 12.67 -7.41
N VAL A 206 10.92 12.96 -8.18
CA VAL A 206 10.87 14.14 -9.05
C VAL A 206 11.04 15.43 -8.24
N ASP A 207 10.35 15.61 -7.11
CA ASP A 207 10.49 16.79 -6.24
C ASP A 207 11.93 16.95 -5.71
N LYS A 208 12.53 15.85 -5.25
CA LYS A 208 13.92 15.81 -4.79
C LYS A 208 14.89 16.18 -5.90
N ASN A 209 14.71 15.60 -7.08
CA ASN A 209 15.57 15.84 -8.25
C ASN A 209 15.47 17.29 -8.73
N LEU A 210 14.28 17.90 -8.71
CA LEU A 210 14.13 19.33 -8.99
C LEU A 210 14.78 20.22 -7.93
N SER A 211 14.76 19.82 -6.66
CA SER A 211 15.48 20.54 -5.59
C SER A 211 16.99 20.52 -5.84
N LYS A 212 17.55 19.36 -6.22
CA LYS A 212 18.97 19.26 -6.59
C LYS A 212 19.35 20.13 -7.78
N LEU A 213 18.49 20.23 -8.80
CA LEU A 213 18.75 21.13 -9.93
C LEU A 213 18.74 22.61 -9.49
N GLN A 214 17.89 22.97 -8.54
CA GLN A 214 17.91 24.30 -7.96
C GLN A 214 19.24 24.58 -7.26
N ASP A 215 19.74 23.65 -6.45
CA ASP A 215 21.04 23.78 -5.78
C ASP A 215 22.19 23.97 -6.79
N VAL A 216 22.19 23.17 -7.87
CA VAL A 216 23.16 23.30 -8.96
C VAL A 216 23.02 24.66 -9.67
N SER A 217 21.79 25.10 -9.91
CA SER A 217 21.52 26.40 -10.52
C SER A 217 22.07 27.54 -9.67
N ASP A 218 21.87 27.49 -8.35
CA ASP A 218 22.31 28.53 -7.42
C ASP A 218 23.84 28.56 -7.34
N PHE A 219 24.49 27.38 -7.27
CA PHE A 219 25.95 27.26 -7.37
C PHE A 219 26.51 27.96 -8.62
N VAL A 220 25.86 27.82 -9.77
CA VAL A 220 26.34 28.41 -11.03
C VAL A 220 26.06 29.90 -11.12
N ALA A 221 24.96 30.38 -10.54
CA ALA A 221 24.70 31.81 -10.42
C ALA A 221 25.79 32.52 -9.60
N GLU A 222 26.32 31.85 -8.57
CA GLU A 222 27.43 32.33 -7.75
C GLU A 222 28.79 32.25 -8.48
N ASN A 223 28.95 31.34 -9.45
CA ASN A 223 30.19 31.04 -10.16
C ASN A 223 30.12 31.41 -11.66
N GLN A 224 29.72 32.66 -11.95
CA GLN A 224 29.29 33.22 -13.25
C GLN A 224 30.18 32.99 -14.51
N LYS A 225 31.33 32.31 -14.41
CA LYS A 225 32.35 32.26 -15.47
C LYS A 225 32.26 31.04 -16.41
N ASN A 226 31.49 30.00 -16.08
CA ASN A 226 31.42 28.80 -16.92
C ASN A 226 30.18 28.80 -17.84
N GLN A 227 30.36 29.28 -19.08
CA GLN A 227 29.28 29.37 -20.09
C GLN A 227 28.72 28.00 -20.50
N GLU A 228 29.55 26.96 -20.56
CA GLU A 228 29.08 25.62 -20.93
C GLU A 228 28.15 25.07 -19.85
N LEU A 229 28.52 25.22 -18.58
CA LEU A 229 27.70 24.79 -17.45
C LEU A 229 26.37 25.57 -17.38
N GLN A 230 26.39 26.88 -17.64
CA GLN A 230 25.15 27.67 -17.76
C GLN A 230 24.24 27.13 -18.87
N THR A 231 24.82 26.77 -20.02
CA THR A 231 24.07 26.19 -21.14
C THR A 231 23.42 24.87 -20.74
N LYS A 232 24.15 23.94 -20.10
CA LYS A 232 23.61 22.65 -19.66
C LYS A 232 22.49 22.82 -18.62
N ILE A 233 22.60 23.78 -17.71
CA ILE A 233 21.55 24.06 -16.72
C ILE A 233 20.31 24.67 -17.38
N ASN A 234 20.48 25.58 -18.32
CA ASN A 234 19.35 26.16 -19.05
C ASN A 234 18.60 25.08 -19.86
N GLN A 235 19.33 24.17 -20.51
CA GLN A 235 18.74 23.00 -21.18
C GLN A 235 17.95 22.11 -20.20
N ALA A 236 18.49 21.84 -19.00
CA ALA A 236 17.77 21.08 -17.98
C ALA A 236 16.50 21.81 -17.50
N LYS A 237 16.55 23.13 -17.29
CA LYS A 237 15.38 23.95 -16.92
C LYS A 237 14.30 23.95 -18.01
N GLU A 238 14.70 24.07 -19.27
CA GLU A 238 13.79 23.96 -20.40
C GLU A 238 13.16 22.57 -20.49
N TYR A 239 13.95 21.51 -20.31
CA TYR A 239 13.45 20.14 -20.27
C TYR A 239 12.37 19.97 -19.18
N VAL A 240 12.62 20.48 -17.96
CA VAL A 240 11.65 20.48 -16.86
C VAL A 240 10.35 21.18 -17.26
N ASN A 241 10.46 22.39 -17.79
CA ASN A 241 9.29 23.19 -18.17
C ASN A 241 8.45 22.53 -19.27
N ASN A 242 9.09 21.84 -20.20
CA ASN A 242 8.43 21.27 -21.37
C ASN A 242 7.92 19.83 -21.15
N ASN A 243 8.49 19.08 -20.20
CA ASN A 243 8.23 17.65 -20.07
C ASN A 243 7.64 17.20 -18.73
N LEU A 244 7.62 18.05 -17.70
CA LEU A 244 7.01 17.70 -16.41
C LEU A 244 5.48 17.58 -16.56
N SER A 245 5.02 16.34 -16.75
CA SER A 245 3.62 15.96 -16.94
C SER A 245 3.36 14.61 -16.29
N ILE A 246 2.11 14.36 -15.88
CA ILE A 246 1.72 13.09 -15.27
C ILE A 246 1.84 11.93 -16.27
N ASP A 247 1.52 12.18 -17.54
CA ASP A 247 1.54 11.15 -18.58
C ASP A 247 2.97 10.72 -18.95
N LYS A 248 3.96 11.57 -18.61
CA LYS A 248 5.38 11.33 -18.86
C LYS A 248 6.19 11.16 -17.58
N VAL A 249 5.57 11.08 -16.39
CA VAL A 249 6.29 11.21 -15.11
C VAL A 249 7.41 10.17 -14.94
N THR A 250 7.24 8.97 -15.48
CA THR A 250 8.25 7.91 -15.48
C THR A 250 9.43 8.23 -16.38
N SER A 251 9.18 8.50 -17.67
CA SER A 251 10.25 8.83 -18.63
C SER A 251 10.94 10.12 -18.24
N PHE A 252 10.17 11.09 -17.75
CA PHE A 252 10.67 12.35 -17.19
C PHE A 252 11.70 12.11 -16.10
N ASN A 253 11.40 11.25 -15.10
CA ASN A 253 12.33 11.01 -14.01
C ASN A 253 13.65 10.40 -14.51
N ILE A 254 13.58 9.42 -15.41
CA ILE A 254 14.75 8.73 -15.99
C ILE A 254 15.61 9.71 -16.79
N ASP A 255 14.99 10.43 -17.74
CA ASP A 255 15.70 11.40 -18.58
C ASP A 255 16.32 12.51 -17.74
N PHE A 256 15.59 12.99 -16.73
CA PHE A 256 16.07 14.04 -15.86
C PHE A 256 17.27 13.59 -15.00
N GLU A 257 17.27 12.35 -14.50
CA GLU A 257 18.43 11.78 -13.82
C GLU A 257 19.67 11.72 -14.74
N ASN A 258 19.48 11.41 -16.02
CA ASN A 258 20.56 11.44 -17.01
C ASN A 258 21.08 12.88 -17.23
N TYR A 259 20.19 13.87 -17.38
CA TYR A 259 20.59 15.29 -17.46
C TYR A 259 21.36 15.73 -16.23
N PHE A 260 20.87 15.38 -15.04
CA PHE A 260 21.48 15.75 -13.78
C PHE A 260 22.86 15.10 -13.59
N SER A 261 22.98 13.82 -13.95
CA SER A 261 24.25 13.08 -13.93
C SER A 261 25.28 13.70 -14.88
N ALA A 262 24.87 14.11 -16.07
CA ALA A 262 25.75 14.78 -17.03
C ALA A 262 26.25 16.13 -16.50
N ILE A 263 25.38 16.93 -15.87
CA ILE A 263 25.77 18.21 -15.25
C ILE A 263 26.75 17.98 -14.10
N THR A 264 26.44 17.04 -13.21
CA THR A 264 27.29 16.72 -12.06
C THR A 264 28.66 16.21 -12.50
N SER A 265 28.70 15.33 -13.51
CA SER A 265 29.95 14.81 -14.07
C SER A 265 30.80 15.93 -14.66
N PHE A 266 30.18 16.88 -15.36
CA PHE A 266 30.87 18.05 -15.89
C PHE A 266 31.49 18.91 -14.78
N ILE A 267 30.74 19.17 -13.70
CA ILE A 267 31.21 19.93 -12.53
C ILE A 267 32.46 19.26 -11.92
N LEU A 268 32.40 17.94 -11.71
CA LEU A 268 33.49 17.18 -11.10
C LEU A 268 34.73 17.10 -11.99
N GLN A 269 34.56 16.78 -13.28
CA GLN A 269 35.69 16.68 -14.23
C GLN A 269 36.45 18.00 -14.37
N ASN A 270 35.77 19.12 -14.23
CA ASN A 270 36.36 20.45 -14.34
C ASN A 270 36.74 21.05 -12.97
N ASN A 271 36.65 20.28 -11.87
CA ASN A 271 36.93 20.72 -10.50
C ASN A 271 36.22 22.03 -10.12
N LEU A 272 34.99 22.21 -10.60
CA LEU A 272 34.21 23.42 -10.35
C LEU A 272 33.66 23.37 -8.93
N THR A 273 34.25 24.15 -8.03
CA THR A 273 33.85 24.24 -6.62
C THR A 273 34.11 25.66 -6.11
N SER A 274 33.20 26.18 -5.29
CA SER A 274 33.44 27.48 -4.65
C SER A 274 34.52 27.34 -3.57
N GLU A 275 35.26 28.41 -3.32
CA GLU A 275 36.31 28.39 -2.29
C GLU A 275 35.76 28.06 -0.91
N TYR A 276 34.54 28.55 -0.61
CA TYR A 276 33.84 28.22 0.63
C TYR A 276 33.54 26.72 0.75
N VAL A 277 33.09 26.07 -0.32
CA VAL A 277 32.87 24.61 -0.34
C VAL A 277 34.18 23.86 -0.18
N LYS A 278 35.29 24.29 -0.82
CA LYS A 278 36.60 23.65 -0.63
C LYS A 278 37.03 23.68 0.84
N ASN A 279 36.96 24.84 1.49
CA ASN A 279 37.29 24.97 2.91
C ASN A 279 36.43 24.01 3.76
N LYS A 280 35.13 23.91 3.46
CA LYS A 280 34.24 22.97 4.16
C LYS A 280 34.55 21.50 3.88
N LYS A 281 35.05 21.14 2.69
CA LYS A 281 35.53 19.78 2.39
C LYS A 281 36.76 19.44 3.24
N ASP A 282 37.66 20.39 3.43
CA ASP A 282 38.86 20.19 4.24
C ASP A 282 38.50 20.03 5.73
N GLU A 283 37.61 20.89 6.25
CA GLU A 283 37.06 20.76 7.61
C GLU A 283 36.41 19.38 7.81
N LEU A 284 35.53 18.96 6.90
CA LEU A 284 34.84 17.67 6.99
C LEU A 284 35.80 16.49 6.86
N SER A 285 36.84 16.60 6.04
CA SER A 285 37.88 15.57 5.92
C SER A 285 38.64 15.41 7.24
N ALA A 286 38.96 16.51 7.92
CA ALA A 286 39.59 16.47 9.23
C ALA A 286 38.65 15.86 10.31
N LEU A 287 37.35 16.16 10.26
CA LEU A 287 36.37 15.52 11.16
C LEU A 287 36.30 14.00 10.93
N ILE A 288 36.23 13.54 9.68
CA ILE A 288 36.24 12.10 9.36
C ILE A 288 37.53 11.45 9.83
N GLU A 289 38.68 12.09 9.64
CA GLU A 289 39.97 11.53 10.08
C GLU A 289 39.99 11.31 11.60
N ASN A 290 39.46 12.25 12.36
CA ASN A 290 39.42 12.21 13.82
C ASN A 290 38.23 11.42 14.40
N SER A 291 37.27 10.99 13.57
CA SER A 291 36.09 10.23 14.02
C SER A 291 36.43 8.83 14.54
N ASP A 292 35.57 8.29 15.41
CA ASP A 292 35.73 6.95 15.99
C ASP A 292 35.19 5.81 15.10
N ILE A 293 34.76 6.12 13.88
CA ILE A 293 34.20 5.15 12.94
C ILE A 293 35.30 4.25 12.32
N SER A 294 34.88 3.14 11.71
CA SER A 294 35.82 2.18 11.11
C SER A 294 36.67 2.78 9.97
N THR A 295 37.87 2.25 9.77
CA THR A 295 38.79 2.69 8.71
C THR A 295 38.17 2.55 7.31
N THR A 296 37.45 1.45 7.06
CA THR A 296 36.74 1.25 5.78
C THR A 296 35.67 2.31 5.56
N THR A 297 34.91 2.67 6.60
CA THR A 297 33.90 3.74 6.53
C THR A 297 34.56 5.11 6.32
N LYS A 298 35.70 5.40 6.95
CA LYS A 298 36.45 6.65 6.70
C LYS A 298 36.84 6.77 5.24
N GLU A 299 37.37 5.73 4.62
CA GLU A 299 37.77 5.75 3.21
C GLU A 299 36.56 5.91 2.26
N GLU A 300 35.41 5.30 2.58
CA GLU A 300 34.16 5.53 1.84
C GLU A 300 33.73 7.00 1.93
N LEU A 301 33.72 7.58 3.14
CA LEU A 301 33.33 8.98 3.33
C LEU A 301 34.30 9.95 2.66
N LYS A 302 35.62 9.69 2.70
CA LYS A 302 36.63 10.49 1.97
C LYS A 302 36.41 10.44 0.46
N ASN A 303 36.06 9.28 -0.09
CA ASN A 303 35.71 9.17 -1.50
C ASN A 303 34.42 9.92 -1.84
N ASN A 304 33.43 9.91 -0.93
CA ASN A 304 32.22 10.71 -1.09
C ASN A 304 32.53 12.22 -1.05
N ILE A 305 33.46 12.68 -0.19
CA ILE A 305 33.90 14.09 -0.16
C ILE A 305 34.41 14.53 -1.53
N LYS A 306 35.18 13.69 -2.24
CA LYS A 306 35.70 14.04 -3.57
C LYS A 306 34.58 14.38 -4.55
N GLN A 307 33.39 13.78 -4.39
CA GLN A 307 32.22 14.01 -5.25
C GLN A 307 31.35 15.22 -4.82
N ILE A 308 31.69 15.92 -3.73
CA ILE A 308 30.96 17.10 -3.28
C ILE A 308 31.40 18.34 -4.04
N TYR A 309 30.41 19.06 -4.57
CA TYR A 309 30.61 20.35 -5.24
C TYR A 309 29.73 21.49 -4.69
N SER A 310 28.79 21.19 -3.78
CA SER A 310 27.84 22.15 -3.20
C SER A 310 27.78 22.04 -1.67
N LEU A 311 27.20 23.04 -1.01
CA LEU A 311 26.99 23.03 0.44
C LEU A 311 25.97 21.97 0.87
N THR A 312 24.94 21.72 0.07
CA THR A 312 23.99 20.63 0.34
C THR A 312 24.72 19.29 0.50
N GLY A 313 25.65 18.98 -0.41
CA GLY A 313 26.46 17.76 -0.32
C GLY A 313 27.34 17.71 0.93
N ILE A 314 27.86 18.84 1.40
CA ILE A 314 28.59 18.93 2.67
C ILE A 314 27.68 18.56 3.84
N TYR A 315 26.50 19.18 3.93
CA TYR A 315 25.58 18.96 5.03
C TYR A 315 25.05 17.52 5.06
N GLU A 316 24.70 16.96 3.90
CA GLU A 316 24.27 15.55 3.80
C GLU A 316 25.34 14.59 4.31
N LEU A 317 26.61 14.80 3.94
CA LEU A 317 27.70 13.93 4.39
C LEU A 317 28.04 14.14 5.87
N GLN A 318 27.92 15.37 6.37
CA GLN A 318 28.08 15.68 7.79
C GLN A 318 26.97 15.04 8.65
N GLU A 319 25.72 15.06 8.20
CA GLU A 319 24.63 14.32 8.85
C GLU A 319 24.90 12.81 8.87
N LYS A 320 25.38 12.24 7.76
CA LYS A 320 25.79 10.82 7.70
C LYS A 320 26.88 10.51 8.72
N LEU A 321 27.90 11.37 8.83
CA LEU A 321 28.96 11.22 9.84
C LEU A 321 28.38 11.27 11.26
N ASN A 322 27.57 12.29 11.57
CA ASN A 322 26.94 12.45 12.87
C ASN A 322 26.10 11.23 13.25
N TYR A 323 25.31 10.68 12.32
CA TYR A 323 24.52 9.48 12.57
C TYR A 323 25.39 8.25 12.92
N LEU A 324 26.50 8.07 12.20
CA LEU A 324 27.45 6.99 12.46
C LEU A 324 28.05 7.11 13.87
N GLU A 325 28.45 8.32 14.27
CA GLU A 325 29.07 8.55 15.58
C GLU A 325 28.07 8.48 16.74
N THR A 326 26.87 9.02 16.55
CA THR A 326 25.88 9.16 17.64
C THR A 326 24.96 7.97 17.82
N SER A 327 24.62 7.26 16.75
CA SER A 327 23.65 6.17 16.80
C SER A 327 24.35 4.83 16.69
N VAL A 328 25.12 4.62 15.63
CA VAL A 328 25.70 3.29 15.35
C VAL A 328 26.75 2.90 16.39
N ILE A 329 27.66 3.80 16.76
CA ILE A 329 28.69 3.51 17.78
C ILE A 329 28.05 3.36 19.17
N VAL A 330 27.08 4.22 19.53
CA VAL A 330 26.40 4.16 20.83
C VAL A 330 25.60 2.86 20.97
N ASP A 331 24.89 2.44 19.94
CA ASP A 331 24.15 1.17 19.93
C ASP A 331 25.11 -0.03 20.09
N ALA A 332 26.27 0.00 19.41
CA ALA A 332 27.29 -1.03 19.56
C ALA A 332 27.85 -1.08 21.00
N LYS A 333 28.14 0.08 21.60
CA LYS A 333 28.55 0.18 23.01
C LYS A 333 27.49 -0.43 23.93
N GLN A 334 26.23 -0.01 23.78
CA GLN A 334 25.15 -0.47 24.64
C GLN A 334 24.90 -1.98 24.51
N LYS A 335 24.99 -2.53 23.29
CA LYS A 335 24.87 -3.96 23.04
C LYS A 335 25.96 -4.75 23.78
N LEU A 336 27.20 -4.28 23.72
CA LEU A 336 28.33 -4.93 24.38
C LEU A 336 28.26 -4.78 25.92
N ILE A 337 27.84 -3.63 26.43
CA ILE A 337 27.58 -3.41 27.87
C ILE A 337 26.48 -4.35 28.36
N ASN A 338 25.40 -4.53 27.60
CA ASN A 338 24.34 -5.48 27.94
C ASN A 338 24.89 -6.92 28.03
N LYS A 339 25.77 -7.30 27.10
CA LYS A 339 26.45 -8.60 27.09
C LYS A 339 27.32 -8.80 28.33
N VAL A 340 28.12 -7.78 28.71
CA VAL A 340 28.91 -7.77 29.96
C VAL A 340 28.00 -7.92 31.18
N ASN A 341 26.89 -7.20 31.22
CA ASN A 341 25.96 -7.23 32.35
C ASN A 341 25.24 -8.58 32.51
N GLN A 342 25.01 -9.30 31.40
CA GLN A 342 24.45 -10.64 31.38
C GLN A 342 25.45 -11.74 31.75
N ALA A 343 26.75 -11.48 31.61
CA ALA A 343 27.79 -12.44 31.97
C ALA A 343 27.81 -12.74 33.49
N ASN A 344 28.18 -13.96 33.86
CA ASN A 344 28.35 -14.36 35.25
C ASN A 344 29.68 -13.84 35.83
N LEU A 345 29.77 -12.52 35.99
CA LEU A 345 30.92 -11.78 36.51
C LEU A 345 30.54 -11.01 37.78
N SER A 346 31.53 -10.63 38.59
CA SER A 346 31.31 -9.77 39.76
C SER A 346 30.80 -8.38 39.35
N ASN A 347 30.08 -7.71 40.25
CA ASN A 347 29.58 -6.35 40.00
C ASN A 347 30.72 -5.36 39.71
N GLN A 348 31.87 -5.51 40.37
CA GLN A 348 33.04 -4.68 40.13
C GLN A 348 33.60 -4.89 38.71
N ASN A 349 33.76 -6.15 38.27
CA ASN A 349 34.24 -6.44 36.92
C ASN A 349 33.27 -5.92 35.85
N LYS A 350 31.95 -6.03 36.08
CA LYS A 350 30.94 -5.48 35.17
C LYS A 350 31.06 -3.96 35.04
N LYS A 351 31.28 -3.27 36.15
CA LYS A 351 31.50 -1.81 36.16
C LYS A 351 32.78 -1.45 35.41
N ASP A 352 33.91 -2.08 35.74
CA ASP A 352 35.21 -1.76 35.13
C ASP A 352 35.21 -2.02 33.61
N LEU A 353 34.57 -3.11 33.17
CA LEU A 353 34.40 -3.40 31.75
C LEU A 353 33.45 -2.41 31.06
N THR A 354 32.37 -1.99 31.72
CA THR A 354 31.45 -0.97 31.19
C THR A 354 32.17 0.36 31.02
N ASP A 355 32.94 0.79 32.03
CA ASP A 355 33.73 2.01 31.99
C ASP A 355 34.76 1.95 30.85
N LEU A 356 35.43 0.80 30.66
CA LEU A 356 36.35 0.56 29.56
C LEU A 356 35.66 0.62 28.19
N ILE A 357 34.52 -0.05 28.01
CA ILE A 357 33.74 -0.05 26.75
C ILE A 357 33.34 1.37 26.35
N ASN A 358 32.99 2.22 27.31
CA ASN A 358 32.61 3.60 27.05
C ASN A 358 33.75 4.42 26.41
N THR A 359 35.01 4.04 26.63
CA THR A 359 36.19 4.70 26.05
C THR A 359 36.51 4.25 24.62
N PHE A 360 35.90 3.17 24.13
CA PHE A 360 36.27 2.59 22.84
C PHE A 360 35.64 3.31 21.65
N GLY A 361 36.44 3.49 20.59
CA GLY A 361 35.94 3.71 19.23
C GLY A 361 35.52 2.40 18.56
N GLN A 362 34.96 2.47 17.35
CA GLN A 362 34.29 1.33 16.69
C GLN A 362 35.21 0.13 16.45
N ASN A 363 36.45 0.36 16.01
CA ASN A 363 37.41 -0.72 15.79
C ASN A 363 37.74 -1.46 17.10
N ALA A 364 37.96 -0.72 18.19
CA ALA A 364 38.24 -1.30 19.50
C ALA A 364 37.03 -2.06 20.06
N LEU A 365 35.79 -1.57 19.82
CA LEU A 365 34.57 -2.28 20.17
C LEU A 365 34.48 -3.64 19.49
N ASN A 366 34.72 -3.71 18.19
CA ASN A 366 34.66 -4.97 17.43
C ASN A 366 35.73 -5.98 17.88
N SER A 367 36.97 -5.51 18.09
CA SER A 367 38.06 -6.34 18.60
C SER A 367 37.76 -6.83 20.01
N PHE A 368 37.28 -5.95 20.89
CA PHE A 368 36.92 -6.32 22.25
C PHE A 368 35.75 -7.30 22.28
N GLU A 369 34.68 -7.10 21.50
CA GLU A 369 33.55 -8.04 21.46
C GLU A 369 34.02 -9.45 21.09
N THR A 370 34.92 -9.56 20.10
CA THR A 370 35.49 -10.84 19.67
C THR A 370 36.29 -11.53 20.78
N GLU A 371 37.16 -10.79 21.46
CA GLU A 371 37.98 -11.34 22.55
C GLU A 371 37.14 -11.64 23.81
N PHE A 372 36.15 -10.80 24.10
CA PHE A 372 35.22 -10.98 25.20
C PHE A 372 34.38 -12.25 25.00
N ASP A 373 33.96 -12.55 23.77
CA ASP A 373 33.22 -13.78 23.45
C ASP A 373 34.04 -15.04 23.69
N LYS A 374 35.31 -15.04 23.25
CA LYS A 374 36.25 -16.14 23.56
C LYS A 374 36.45 -16.29 25.06
N PHE A 375 36.61 -15.18 25.78
CA PHE A 375 36.72 -15.19 27.23
C PHE A 375 35.47 -15.79 27.89
N LEU A 376 34.27 -15.38 27.47
CA LEU A 376 33.02 -15.89 28.03
C LEU A 376 32.84 -17.38 27.80
N GLU A 377 33.25 -17.89 26.63
CA GLU A 377 33.24 -19.32 26.32
C GLU A 377 34.13 -20.10 27.30
N ILE A 378 35.38 -19.66 27.47
CA ILE A 378 36.34 -20.28 28.39
C ILE A 378 35.83 -20.19 29.84
N TRP A 379 35.34 -19.03 30.25
CA TRP A 379 34.83 -18.78 31.60
C TRP A 379 33.63 -19.67 31.93
N THR A 380 32.68 -19.78 31.01
CA THR A 380 31.50 -20.63 31.18
C THR A 380 31.89 -22.10 31.32
N ASN A 381 32.84 -22.57 30.50
CA ASN A 381 33.36 -23.93 30.59
C ASN A 381 34.07 -24.21 31.93
N LEU A 382 34.86 -23.25 32.43
CA LEU A 382 35.52 -23.37 33.72
C LEU A 382 34.51 -23.39 34.87
N ASN A 383 33.53 -22.48 34.86
CA ASN A 383 32.50 -22.40 35.89
C ASN A 383 31.65 -23.68 35.95
N ASN A 384 31.32 -24.26 34.79
CA ASN A 384 30.63 -25.55 34.71
C ASN A 384 31.45 -26.69 35.33
N LYS A 385 32.77 -26.72 35.09
CA LYS A 385 33.68 -27.71 35.70
C LYS A 385 33.77 -27.53 37.21
N LEU A 386 33.88 -26.30 37.71
CA LEU A 386 33.91 -26.00 39.14
C LEU A 386 32.60 -26.43 39.82
N ASN A 387 31.45 -26.08 39.25
CA ASN A 387 30.15 -26.51 39.76
C ASN A 387 30.01 -28.04 39.76
N ALA A 388 30.54 -28.73 38.75
CA ALA A 388 30.55 -30.19 38.71
C ALA A 388 31.40 -30.79 39.85
N ILE A 389 32.57 -30.19 40.13
CA ILE A 389 33.42 -30.58 41.27
C ILE A 389 32.70 -30.31 42.60
N GLU A 390 32.10 -29.14 42.77
CA GLU A 390 31.37 -28.78 43.99
C GLU A 390 30.18 -29.73 44.24
N ASN A 391 29.41 -30.04 43.20
CA ASN A 391 28.33 -31.02 43.27
C ASN A 391 28.84 -32.43 43.59
N TYR A 392 29.99 -32.83 43.04
CA TYR A 392 30.61 -34.10 43.35
C TYR A 392 31.02 -34.17 44.83
N LEU A 393 31.71 -33.14 45.33
CA LEU A 393 32.13 -33.05 46.73
C LEU A 393 30.94 -33.06 47.69
N ASN A 394 29.89 -32.29 47.40
CA ASN A 394 28.68 -32.25 48.21
C ASN A 394 27.94 -33.61 48.24
N ASN A 395 27.89 -34.31 47.11
CA ASN A 395 27.25 -35.63 47.05
C ASN A 395 28.06 -36.73 47.76
N ASP A 396 29.39 -36.72 47.64
CA ASP A 396 30.26 -37.66 48.37
C ASP A 396 30.22 -37.39 49.89
N TYR A 397 30.17 -36.11 50.29
CA TYR A 397 29.95 -35.73 51.68
C TYR A 397 28.61 -36.24 52.22
N GLN A 398 27.50 -36.09 51.48
CA GLN A 398 26.21 -36.65 51.91
C GLN A 398 26.16 -38.18 51.93
N LYS A 399 26.87 -38.87 51.02
CA LYS A 399 26.97 -40.34 51.03
C LYS A 399 27.78 -40.86 52.21
N SER A 400 28.82 -40.14 52.63
CA SER A 400 29.62 -40.51 53.81
C SER A 400 28.87 -40.26 55.13
N GLN A 401 27.98 -39.26 55.20
CA GLN A 401 27.11 -39.07 56.36
C GLN A 401 26.00 -40.12 56.51
N LYS A 402 25.54 -40.75 55.42
CA LYS A 402 24.53 -41.83 55.46
C LYS A 402 25.07 -43.22 55.82
N LYS A 403 26.40 -43.36 56.00
CA LYS A 403 27.07 -44.62 56.35
C LYS A 403 27.45 -44.76 57.83
N PHE A 404 26.96 -43.84 58.69
CA PHE A 404 27.10 -43.90 60.14
C PHE A 404 25.76 -44.12 60.81
#